data_AF-A0A285K869-F1
#
_entry.id   AF-A0A285K869-F1
#
_cell.length_a   1.000
_cell.length_b   1.000
_cell.length_c   1.000
_cell.angle_alpha   90.00
_cell.angle_beta   90.00
_cell.angle_gamma   90.00
#
_symmetry.space_group_name_H-M   'P 1'
#
loop_
_entity.id
_entity.type
_entity.pdbx_description
1 polymer ?
#
loop_
_entity_poly.entity_id
_entity_poly.type
_entity_poly.pdbx_seq_one_letter_code
_entity_poly.pdbx_strand_id
1 'polypeptide(L)'
;MRFGVNYTPSAGWFHSWLDFDPTSVGKDLEAIAGLGVDHIRLMPLWPHVQPNRGLIRPRALADVVTVVDLAAEYGLDVNVDGLQGHLSSFDFVPAWLSSWHRRNMFTDPDVVTSTAHYLRRLTAAVAGRPNLLGVTVGNETNQFAAAPHPFPHPVTEEGAGVWLARLTAAIRDEARPGTLVTHAMYDAAWYDDTQPFGPAHAVEHGDETIVHSWVFNGAAQTHGGMGAGSVRHAEYLCRLAAAWHTDATRPVWLQEVGAPTNVVAEADAPDFLEATLRHVARIPELSGITWWCSHDVSRDLLDFPELEYDLGLITSDGRVKPTGERFAATIEQIRKQSHTVEQSTALILDDTVPGYRAASGPSREFYRSWLDLAGDGAGPQIVLASKAGDAELLSARGITELRRPLERP
;
A
#
# COMPACT_ATOMS: atom_id res chain seq x y z
N MET A 1 -10.04 -11.88 -6.28
CA MET A 1 -9.34 -11.15 -5.23
C MET A 1 -8.26 -12.02 -4.62
N ARG A 2 -7.05 -11.47 -4.45
CA ARG A 2 -5.87 -12.11 -3.84
C ARG A 2 -5.73 -11.77 -2.36
N PHE A 3 -5.04 -12.62 -1.60
CA PHE A 3 -4.71 -12.38 -0.19
C PHE A 3 -3.23 -12.62 0.07
N GLY A 4 -2.57 -11.67 0.72
CA GLY A 4 -1.14 -11.72 0.98
C GLY A 4 -0.74 -11.02 2.27
N VAL A 5 0.57 -11.00 2.51
CA VAL A 5 1.19 -10.29 3.63
C VAL A 5 2.38 -9.46 3.17
N ASN A 6 2.60 -8.31 3.81
CA ASN A 6 3.85 -7.59 3.73
C ASN A 6 4.89 -8.36 4.55
N TYR A 7 5.94 -8.86 3.90
CA TYR A 7 6.91 -9.74 4.54
C TYR A 7 7.93 -8.94 5.36
N THR A 8 7.77 -9.01 6.68
CA THR A 8 8.76 -8.61 7.68
C THR A 8 9.53 -9.85 8.15
N PRO A 9 10.86 -9.94 7.95
CA PRO A 9 11.65 -11.06 8.45
C PRO A 9 11.60 -11.15 9.98
N SER A 10 11.36 -12.35 10.51
CA SER A 10 11.26 -12.60 11.95
C SER A 10 12.57 -12.31 12.68
N ALA A 11 13.69 -12.71 12.08
CA ALA A 11 15.04 -12.47 12.57
C ALA A 11 15.63 -11.19 11.96
N GLY A 12 15.95 -10.21 12.81
CA GLY A 12 16.66 -9.00 12.39
C GLY A 12 15.87 -8.02 11.52
N TRP A 13 14.57 -8.26 11.29
CA TRP A 13 13.71 -7.40 10.46
C TRP A 13 14.36 -7.14 9.08
N PHE A 14 14.20 -5.96 8.48
CA PHE A 14 14.88 -5.63 7.22
C PHE A 14 16.41 -5.48 7.35
N HIS A 15 16.97 -5.47 8.56
CA HIS A 15 18.43 -5.53 8.72
C HIS A 15 19.00 -6.91 8.38
N SER A 16 18.15 -7.96 8.30
CA SER A 16 18.54 -9.29 7.82
C SER A 16 19.17 -9.28 6.42
N TRP A 17 18.93 -8.25 5.59
CA TRP A 17 19.60 -8.08 4.30
C TRP A 17 21.11 -7.85 4.40
N LEU A 18 21.65 -7.48 5.58
CA LEU A 18 23.09 -7.33 5.79
C LEU A 18 23.78 -8.68 5.95
N ASP A 19 23.16 -9.57 6.72
CA ASP A 19 23.63 -10.91 7.05
C ASP A 19 22.57 -11.95 6.63
N PHE A 20 22.31 -11.97 5.31
CA PHE A 20 21.23 -12.74 4.71
C PHE A 20 21.33 -14.25 5.02
N ASP A 21 20.30 -14.79 5.66
CA ASP A 21 20.16 -16.23 5.94
C ASP A 21 18.93 -16.80 5.20
N PRO A 22 19.11 -17.54 4.10
CA PRO A 22 18.01 -18.16 3.36
C PRO A 22 17.27 -19.22 4.20
N THR A 23 17.90 -19.79 5.23
CA THR A 23 17.26 -20.77 6.11
C THR A 23 16.19 -20.11 6.98
N SER A 24 16.49 -18.96 7.59
CA SER A 24 15.51 -18.17 8.33
C SER A 24 14.38 -17.70 7.42
N VAL A 25 14.70 -17.21 6.21
CA VAL A 25 13.70 -16.81 5.23
C VAL A 25 12.78 -17.98 4.86
N GLY A 26 13.32 -19.17 4.62
CA GLY A 26 12.51 -20.35 4.30
C GLY A 26 11.49 -20.70 5.39
N LYS A 27 11.88 -20.60 6.68
CA LYS A 27 10.96 -20.84 7.81
C LYS A 27 9.85 -19.80 7.88
N ASP A 28 10.20 -18.54 7.68
CA ASP A 28 9.23 -17.45 7.67
C ASP A 28 8.20 -17.64 6.54
N LEU A 29 8.67 -18.01 5.35
CA LEU A 29 7.80 -18.25 4.18
C LEU A 29 6.91 -19.49 4.35
N GLU A 30 7.42 -20.55 4.98
CA GLU A 30 6.61 -21.72 5.35
C GLU A 30 5.47 -21.33 6.30
N ALA A 31 5.77 -20.54 7.35
CA ALA A 31 4.78 -20.07 8.31
C ALA A 31 3.74 -19.15 7.66
N ILE A 32 4.18 -18.24 6.78
CA ILE A 32 3.31 -17.37 5.99
C ILE A 32 2.38 -18.20 5.10
N ALA A 33 2.91 -19.17 4.34
CA ALA A 33 2.09 -20.04 3.49
C ALA A 33 1.06 -20.83 4.32
N GLY A 34 1.41 -21.21 5.56
CA GLY A 34 0.51 -21.83 6.52
C GLY A 34 -0.72 -21.00 6.89
N LEU A 35 -0.71 -19.67 6.70
CA LEU A 35 -1.88 -18.80 6.86
C LEU A 35 -2.88 -18.92 5.70
N GLY A 36 -2.51 -19.62 4.62
CA GLY A 36 -3.31 -19.78 3.41
C GLY A 36 -3.27 -18.59 2.46
N VAL A 37 -2.28 -17.71 2.56
CA VAL A 37 -2.10 -16.60 1.61
C VAL A 37 -1.52 -17.08 0.28
N ASP A 38 -1.67 -16.28 -0.76
CA ASP A 38 -1.20 -16.58 -2.12
C ASP A 38 -0.04 -15.70 -2.60
N HIS A 39 0.33 -14.66 -1.84
CA HIS A 39 1.47 -13.82 -2.19
C HIS A 39 2.10 -13.12 -0.98
N ILE A 40 3.32 -12.64 -1.18
CA ILE A 40 4.01 -11.69 -0.29
C ILE A 40 4.39 -10.41 -1.03
N ARG A 41 4.56 -9.32 -0.28
CA ARG A 41 5.26 -8.13 -0.72
C ARG A 41 6.64 -8.06 -0.07
N LEU A 42 7.69 -7.98 -0.89
CA LEU A 42 9.10 -8.06 -0.50
C LEU A 42 9.80 -6.69 -0.61
N MET A 43 10.63 -6.36 0.38
CA MET A 43 11.18 -5.02 0.58
C MET A 43 12.72 -5.02 0.78
N PRO A 44 13.53 -5.11 -0.29
CA PRO A 44 14.98 -4.90 -0.20
C PRO A 44 15.39 -3.46 0.12
N LEU A 45 16.33 -3.23 1.04
CA LEU A 45 16.74 -1.87 1.43
C LEU A 45 17.59 -1.16 0.36
N TRP A 46 17.14 -0.01 -0.12
CA TRP A 46 17.83 0.78 -1.16
C TRP A 46 19.33 1.04 -0.89
N PRO A 47 19.77 1.51 0.30
CA PRO A 47 21.18 1.75 0.58
C PRO A 47 22.03 0.48 0.57
N HIS A 48 21.42 -0.69 0.81
CA HIS A 48 22.13 -1.96 0.76
C HIS A 48 22.26 -2.48 -0.67
N VAL A 49 21.27 -2.25 -1.53
CA VAL A 49 21.35 -2.65 -2.94
C VAL A 49 22.19 -1.67 -3.76
N GLN A 50 22.09 -0.37 -3.50
CA GLN A 50 22.79 0.70 -4.23
C GLN A 50 23.56 1.66 -3.29
N PRO A 51 24.64 1.20 -2.64
CA PRO A 51 25.41 2.02 -1.67
C PRO A 51 26.17 3.19 -2.32
N ASN A 52 26.42 3.13 -3.64
CA ASN A 52 26.96 4.24 -4.42
C ASN A 52 26.11 4.39 -5.68
N ARG A 53 25.94 5.63 -6.16
CA ARG A 53 25.15 5.93 -7.37
C ARG A 53 25.52 5.04 -8.57
N GLY A 54 26.81 4.76 -8.76
CA GLY A 54 27.31 3.88 -9.83
C GLY A 54 27.43 2.40 -9.48
N LEU A 55 27.15 1.98 -8.24
CA LEU A 55 27.31 0.60 -7.78
C LEU A 55 25.98 0.03 -7.31
N ILE A 56 25.40 -0.86 -8.12
CA ILE A 56 24.32 -1.76 -7.72
C ILE A 56 24.96 -3.10 -7.38
N ARG A 57 24.88 -3.51 -6.11
CA ARG A 57 25.54 -4.71 -5.58
C ARG A 57 24.93 -5.98 -6.19
N PRO A 58 25.68 -6.77 -6.99
CA PRO A 58 25.14 -8.00 -7.57
C PRO A 58 24.70 -9.03 -6.53
N ARG A 59 25.39 -9.10 -5.38
CA ARG A 59 25.01 -9.99 -4.27
C ARG A 59 23.65 -9.64 -3.69
N ALA A 60 23.39 -8.35 -3.42
CA ALA A 60 22.09 -7.92 -2.90
C ALA A 60 20.92 -8.25 -3.85
N LEU A 61 21.15 -8.15 -5.18
CA LEU A 61 20.16 -8.60 -6.16
C LEU A 61 19.98 -10.12 -6.15
N ALA A 62 21.05 -10.89 -5.94
CA ALA A 62 20.99 -12.34 -5.83
C ALA A 62 20.24 -12.79 -4.56
N ASP A 63 20.38 -12.04 -3.45
CA ASP A 63 19.64 -12.29 -2.22
C ASP A 63 18.13 -12.07 -2.44
N VAL A 64 17.74 -10.99 -3.13
CA VAL A 64 16.33 -10.76 -3.53
C VAL A 64 15.79 -11.91 -4.37
N VAL A 65 16.56 -12.35 -5.38
CA VAL A 65 16.21 -13.51 -6.20
C VAL A 65 16.02 -14.76 -5.36
N THR A 66 16.90 -14.98 -4.38
CA THR A 66 16.82 -16.15 -3.50
C THR A 66 15.51 -16.15 -2.70
N VAL A 67 15.06 -15.00 -2.20
CA VAL A 67 13.75 -14.90 -1.53
C VAL A 67 12.60 -15.19 -2.50
N VAL A 68 12.66 -14.69 -3.74
CA VAL A 68 11.63 -14.97 -4.76
C VAL A 68 11.56 -16.46 -5.10
N ASP A 69 12.71 -17.11 -5.25
CA ASP A 69 12.80 -18.54 -5.54
C ASP A 69 12.28 -19.38 -4.36
N LEU A 70 12.65 -19.04 -3.12
CA LEU A 70 12.14 -19.71 -1.91
C LEU A 70 10.62 -19.53 -1.75
N ALA A 71 10.07 -18.35 -2.06
CA ALA A 71 8.62 -18.13 -2.03
C ALA A 71 7.88 -19.06 -3.00
N ALA A 72 8.47 -19.34 -4.16
CA ALA A 72 7.89 -20.28 -5.13
C ALA A 72 7.80 -21.71 -4.58
N GLU A 73 8.77 -22.15 -3.77
CA GLU A 73 8.77 -23.48 -3.13
C GLU A 73 7.56 -23.68 -2.20
N TYR A 74 7.05 -22.58 -1.63
CA TYR A 74 5.85 -22.57 -0.78
C TYR A 74 4.57 -22.12 -1.51
N GLY A 75 4.62 -21.98 -2.84
CA GLY A 75 3.46 -21.59 -3.66
C GLY A 75 3.04 -20.12 -3.52
N LEU A 76 3.96 -19.25 -3.09
CA LEU A 76 3.73 -17.82 -2.92
C LEU A 76 4.20 -17.04 -4.15
N ASP A 77 3.31 -16.21 -4.70
CA ASP A 77 3.68 -15.16 -5.64
C ASP A 77 4.38 -14.00 -4.90
N VAL A 78 5.22 -13.23 -5.59
CA VAL A 78 6.00 -12.15 -4.99
C VAL A 78 5.82 -10.84 -5.75
N ASN A 79 5.42 -9.79 -5.02
CA ASN A 79 5.60 -8.42 -5.47
C ASN A 79 6.85 -7.83 -4.82
N VAL A 80 7.75 -7.27 -5.63
CA VAL A 80 9.00 -6.67 -5.13
C VAL A 80 8.89 -5.16 -5.15
N ASP A 81 9.06 -4.51 -4.01
CA ASP A 81 9.18 -3.06 -3.99
C ASP A 81 10.64 -2.67 -4.24
N GLY A 82 10.88 -1.66 -5.08
CA GLY A 82 12.24 -1.27 -5.45
C GLY A 82 12.90 -0.31 -4.47
N LEU A 83 12.26 0.83 -4.23
CA LEU A 83 12.77 1.92 -3.42
C LEU A 83 12.23 1.84 -2.00
N GLN A 84 12.87 1.02 -1.17
CA GLN A 84 12.66 1.08 0.27
C GLN A 84 13.50 2.22 0.80
N GLY A 85 12.97 3.41 0.57
CA GLY A 85 13.39 4.64 1.22
C GLY A 85 12.74 4.75 2.59
N HIS A 86 11.45 4.46 2.74
CA HIS A 86 10.72 4.63 3.99
C HIS A 86 10.07 3.32 4.46
N LEU A 87 10.30 2.90 5.70
CA LEU A 87 9.70 1.71 6.32
C LEU A 87 9.54 1.92 7.84
N SER A 88 8.32 1.78 8.36
CA SER A 88 8.01 1.83 9.80
C SER A 88 8.69 2.99 10.54
N SER A 89 8.54 4.21 10.02
CA SER A 89 9.16 5.47 10.50
C SER A 89 10.65 5.70 10.19
N PHE A 90 11.38 4.70 9.69
CA PHE A 90 12.79 4.83 9.33
C PHE A 90 13.00 5.19 7.86
N ASP A 91 13.94 6.10 7.61
CA ASP A 91 14.41 6.44 6.27
C ASP A 91 15.74 5.74 5.93
N PHE A 92 15.68 4.81 4.99
CA PHE A 92 16.79 4.12 4.36
C PHE A 92 17.18 4.83 3.05
N VAL A 93 17.83 5.98 3.17
CA VAL A 93 18.32 6.75 2.02
C VAL A 93 19.82 6.50 1.82
N PRO A 94 20.29 6.16 0.60
CA PRO A 94 21.72 5.98 0.34
C PRO A 94 22.57 7.23 0.68
N ALA A 95 23.78 7.00 1.19
CA ALA A 95 24.69 8.08 1.59
C ALA A 95 25.04 9.07 0.45
N TRP A 96 24.90 8.65 -0.81
CA TRP A 96 25.11 9.51 -1.98
C TRP A 96 23.95 10.49 -2.27
N LEU A 97 22.91 10.49 -1.44
CA LEU A 97 21.73 11.35 -1.56
C LEU A 97 21.45 12.18 -0.29
N SER A 98 22.24 12.00 0.77
CA SER A 98 22.05 12.66 2.08
C SER A 98 23.29 13.48 2.50
N SER A 99 23.13 14.32 3.53
CA SER A 99 24.20 15.14 4.11
C SER A 99 24.99 15.94 3.06
N TRP A 100 26.32 15.80 2.98
CA TRP A 100 27.20 16.46 2.01
C TRP A 100 26.87 16.16 0.54
N HIS A 101 26.16 15.05 0.28
CA HIS A 101 25.71 14.66 -1.06
C HIS A 101 24.23 14.95 -1.29
N ARG A 102 23.59 15.77 -0.44
CA ARG A 102 22.16 16.06 -0.55
C ARG A 102 21.83 16.58 -1.95
N ARG A 103 21.00 15.82 -2.66
CA ARG A 103 20.42 16.13 -3.97
C ARG A 103 18.93 15.82 -3.92
N ASN A 104 18.17 16.28 -4.90
CA ASN A 104 16.73 16.04 -4.94
C ASN A 104 16.41 14.67 -5.54
N MET A 105 15.66 13.81 -4.84
CA MET A 105 15.35 12.46 -5.31
C MET A 105 14.38 12.43 -6.51
N PHE A 106 13.58 13.49 -6.65
CA PHE A 106 12.56 13.61 -7.69
C PHE A 106 13.04 14.42 -8.90
N THR A 107 13.91 15.41 -8.69
CA THR A 107 14.24 16.40 -9.73
C THR A 107 15.71 16.43 -10.17
N ASP A 108 16.66 15.89 -9.39
CA ASP A 108 18.06 15.85 -9.84
C ASP A 108 18.23 14.81 -10.95
N PRO A 109 18.66 15.20 -12.16
CA PRO A 109 18.65 14.30 -13.32
C PRO A 109 19.59 13.11 -13.15
N ASP A 110 20.71 13.27 -12.44
CA ASP A 110 21.64 12.17 -12.18
C ASP A 110 21.04 11.16 -11.19
N VAL A 111 20.34 11.67 -10.17
CA VAL A 111 19.65 10.84 -9.17
C VAL A 111 18.54 10.06 -9.82
N VAL A 112 17.63 10.71 -10.55
CA VAL A 112 16.51 10.05 -11.23
C VAL A 112 17.01 9.03 -12.26
N THR A 113 18.08 9.35 -13.00
CA THR A 113 18.70 8.40 -13.94
C THR A 113 19.25 7.16 -13.23
N SER A 114 19.93 7.37 -12.10
CA SER A 114 20.49 6.30 -11.28
C SER A 114 19.40 5.42 -10.66
N THR A 115 18.33 6.03 -10.16
CA THR A 115 17.18 5.33 -9.59
C THR A 115 16.45 4.50 -10.64
N ALA A 116 16.22 5.04 -11.83
CA ALA A 116 15.66 4.29 -12.95
C ALA A 116 16.58 3.12 -13.37
N HIS A 117 17.90 3.32 -13.37
CA HIS A 117 18.85 2.23 -13.64
C HIS A 117 18.80 1.14 -12.56
N TYR A 118 18.66 1.51 -11.28
CA TYR A 118 18.48 0.55 -10.20
C TYR A 118 17.20 -0.28 -10.37
N LEU A 119 16.05 0.36 -10.64
CA LEU A 119 14.80 -0.36 -10.87
C LEU A 119 14.86 -1.29 -12.08
N ARG A 120 15.54 -0.90 -13.17
CA ARG A 120 15.81 -1.81 -14.30
C ARG A 120 16.58 -3.04 -13.85
N ARG A 121 17.68 -2.84 -13.12
CA ARG A 121 18.56 -3.94 -12.70
C ARG A 121 17.88 -4.88 -11.70
N LEU A 122 17.05 -4.34 -10.79
CA LEU A 122 16.23 -5.13 -9.88
C LEU A 122 15.20 -5.94 -10.65
N THR A 123 14.43 -5.29 -11.54
CA THR A 123 13.37 -5.94 -12.32
C THR A 123 13.94 -7.03 -13.22
N ALA A 124 15.01 -6.74 -13.98
CA ALA A 124 15.70 -7.72 -14.80
C ALA A 124 16.22 -8.90 -13.97
N ALA A 125 16.69 -8.64 -12.75
CA ALA A 125 17.17 -9.69 -11.86
C ALA A 125 16.08 -10.66 -11.44
N VAL A 126 14.78 -10.29 -11.44
CA VAL A 126 13.65 -11.15 -11.05
C VAL A 126 12.70 -11.53 -12.20
N ALA A 127 12.77 -10.86 -13.36
CA ALA A 127 11.80 -10.97 -14.46
C ALA A 127 11.56 -12.40 -14.99
N GLY A 128 12.57 -13.27 -14.90
CA GLY A 128 12.47 -14.68 -15.31
C GLY A 128 11.70 -15.61 -14.37
N ARG A 129 11.23 -15.15 -13.20
CA ARG A 129 10.67 -16.02 -12.13
C ARG A 129 9.16 -16.12 -12.27
N PRO A 130 8.58 -17.30 -12.52
CA PRO A 130 7.17 -17.44 -12.86
C PRO A 130 6.22 -16.92 -11.78
N ASN A 131 6.64 -16.97 -10.50
CA ASN A 131 5.88 -16.46 -9.36
C ASN A 131 6.07 -14.94 -9.10
N LEU A 132 6.82 -14.22 -9.93
CA LEU A 132 6.85 -12.75 -9.84
C LEU A 132 5.49 -12.17 -10.23
N LEU A 133 4.78 -11.63 -9.25
CA LEU A 133 3.50 -10.93 -9.43
C LEU A 133 3.71 -9.55 -10.04
N GLY A 134 4.65 -8.79 -9.49
CA GLY A 134 4.81 -7.38 -9.82
C GLY A 134 6.07 -6.75 -9.25
N VAL A 135 6.32 -5.51 -9.67
CA VAL A 135 7.32 -4.63 -9.08
C VAL A 135 6.69 -3.27 -8.80
N THR A 136 6.73 -2.84 -7.53
CA THR A 136 6.34 -1.49 -7.14
C THR A 136 7.57 -0.57 -7.20
N VAL A 137 7.40 0.68 -7.62
CA VAL A 137 8.47 1.71 -7.56
C VAL A 137 9.13 1.75 -6.17
N GLY A 138 8.34 1.69 -5.10
CA GLY A 138 8.80 1.59 -3.72
C GLY A 138 7.71 1.96 -2.73
N ASN A 139 7.99 1.73 -1.45
CA ASN A 139 7.06 2.02 -0.37
C ASN A 139 6.91 3.53 -0.12
N GLU A 140 5.68 4.04 -0.21
CA GLU A 140 5.26 5.39 0.22
C GLU A 140 6.21 6.53 -0.20
N THR A 141 6.72 6.47 -1.43
CA THR A 141 7.81 7.35 -1.87
C THR A 141 7.46 8.83 -1.84
N ASN A 142 6.18 9.19 -1.88
CA ASN A 142 5.70 10.56 -1.75
C ASN A 142 5.97 11.19 -0.38
N GLN A 143 6.20 10.40 0.68
CA GLN A 143 6.47 10.94 2.02
C GLN A 143 7.70 11.88 2.04
N PHE A 144 8.67 11.62 1.15
CA PHE A 144 9.85 12.47 1.00
C PHE A 144 9.57 13.82 0.32
N ALA A 145 8.39 14.05 -0.28
CA ALA A 145 8.15 15.19 -1.18
C ALA A 145 7.90 16.52 -0.47
N ALA A 146 7.33 16.49 0.73
CA ALA A 146 6.88 17.67 1.44
C ALA A 146 6.87 17.46 2.97
N ALA A 147 6.45 18.48 3.71
CA ALA A 147 6.12 18.30 5.13
C ALA A 147 5.08 17.17 5.29
N PRO A 148 5.09 16.42 6.40
CA PRO A 148 5.87 16.65 7.62
C PRO A 148 7.31 16.09 7.61
N HIS A 149 7.79 15.53 6.49
CA HIS A 149 9.14 14.99 6.43
C HIS A 149 10.18 16.07 6.81
N PRO A 150 11.12 15.80 7.73
CA PRO A 150 12.02 16.83 8.29
C PRO A 150 13.04 17.35 7.28
N PHE A 151 13.34 16.58 6.24
CA PHE A 151 14.31 16.93 5.20
C PHE A 151 13.75 16.70 3.80
N PRO A 152 12.64 17.36 3.42
CA PRO A 152 11.91 17.01 2.20
C PRO A 152 12.79 17.24 0.95
N HIS A 153 12.44 16.55 -0.11
CA HIS A 153 12.90 16.74 -1.48
C HIS A 153 11.73 17.36 -2.26
N PRO A 154 11.62 18.70 -2.33
CA PRO A 154 10.46 19.35 -2.93
C PRO A 154 10.31 19.02 -4.42
N VAL A 155 9.08 18.87 -4.87
CA VAL A 155 8.73 18.65 -6.28
C VAL A 155 7.39 19.31 -6.56
N THR A 156 7.16 19.71 -7.81
CA THR A 156 5.83 20.14 -8.28
C THR A 156 4.97 18.92 -8.60
N GLU A 157 3.65 19.12 -8.72
CA GLU A 157 2.74 18.06 -9.19
C GLU A 157 3.19 17.50 -10.56
N GLU A 158 3.44 18.37 -11.53
CA GLU A 158 3.98 17.98 -12.85
C GLU A 158 5.30 17.19 -12.73
N GLY A 159 6.21 17.64 -11.85
CA GLY A 159 7.49 16.96 -11.64
C GLY A 159 7.34 15.57 -11.03
N ALA A 160 6.37 15.38 -10.13
CA ALA A 160 6.02 14.08 -9.57
C ALA A 160 5.51 13.13 -10.66
N GLY A 161 4.63 13.60 -11.56
CA GLY A 161 4.16 12.83 -12.72
C GLY A 161 5.30 12.43 -13.67
N VAL A 162 6.22 13.36 -13.99
CA VAL A 162 7.41 13.05 -14.81
C VAL A 162 8.30 12.00 -14.15
N TRP A 163 8.49 12.09 -12.83
CA TRP A 163 9.29 11.12 -12.08
C TRP A 163 8.63 9.73 -12.07
N LEU A 164 7.33 9.63 -11.78
CA LEU A 164 6.58 8.37 -11.79
C LEU A 164 6.56 7.73 -13.17
N ALA A 165 6.28 8.50 -14.23
CA ALA A 165 6.30 8.01 -15.60
C ALA A 165 7.67 7.41 -15.95
N ARG A 166 8.76 8.07 -15.54
CA ARG A 166 10.12 7.59 -15.82
C ARG A 166 10.45 6.30 -15.06
N LEU A 167 10.08 6.18 -13.79
CA LEU A 167 10.41 5.01 -12.98
C LEU A 167 9.53 3.80 -13.32
N THR A 168 8.24 4.01 -13.55
CA THR A 168 7.33 2.94 -14.00
C THR A 168 7.72 2.43 -15.39
N ALA A 169 8.11 3.31 -16.32
CA ALA A 169 8.65 2.89 -17.61
C ALA A 169 9.95 2.07 -17.46
N ALA A 170 10.84 2.47 -16.56
CA ALA A 170 12.09 1.74 -16.31
C ALA A 170 11.83 0.31 -15.78
N ILE A 171 10.82 0.12 -14.95
CA ILE A 171 10.38 -1.23 -14.53
C ILE A 171 9.77 -1.97 -15.73
N ARG A 172 8.83 -1.33 -16.44
CA ARG A 172 8.10 -1.93 -17.56
C ARG A 172 9.03 -2.42 -18.69
N ASP A 173 10.11 -1.70 -18.97
CA ASP A 173 11.11 -2.06 -19.99
C ASP A 173 11.74 -3.45 -19.77
N GLU A 174 11.87 -3.87 -18.50
CA GLU A 174 12.53 -5.12 -18.10
C GLU A 174 11.54 -6.19 -17.63
N ALA A 175 10.31 -5.78 -17.31
CA ALA A 175 9.26 -6.68 -16.85
C ALA A 175 8.75 -7.57 -17.99
N ARG A 176 8.49 -8.85 -17.70
CA ARG A 176 7.83 -9.74 -18.67
C ARG A 176 6.37 -9.33 -18.87
N PRO A 177 5.74 -9.70 -20.01
CA PRO A 177 4.31 -9.51 -20.20
C PRO A 177 3.49 -10.11 -19.04
N GLY A 178 2.53 -9.35 -18.53
CA GLY A 178 1.67 -9.74 -17.42
C GLY A 178 2.23 -9.50 -16.01
N THR A 179 3.48 -9.05 -15.85
CA THR A 179 3.99 -8.58 -14.55
C THR A 179 3.42 -7.21 -14.22
N LEU A 180 2.87 -7.06 -13.01
CA LEU A 180 2.33 -5.78 -12.55
C LEU A 180 3.45 -4.75 -12.35
N VAL A 181 3.21 -3.50 -12.73
CA VAL A 181 4.04 -2.34 -12.41
C VAL A 181 3.19 -1.33 -11.66
N THR A 182 3.58 -1.03 -10.43
CA THR A 182 2.78 -0.19 -9.52
C THR A 182 3.66 0.86 -8.87
N HIS A 183 3.03 1.81 -8.18
CA HIS A 183 3.69 2.74 -7.27
C HIS A 183 2.81 2.91 -6.05
N ALA A 184 3.42 3.14 -4.89
CA ALA A 184 2.71 3.27 -3.62
C ALA A 184 2.93 4.66 -3.02
N MET A 185 1.85 5.21 -2.48
CA MET A 185 1.82 6.50 -1.82
C MET A 185 1.07 6.38 -0.49
N TYR A 186 1.56 7.05 0.54
CA TYR A 186 0.80 7.16 1.80
C TYR A 186 -0.39 8.10 1.63
N ASP A 187 -1.29 8.08 2.61
CA ASP A 187 -2.66 8.59 2.48
C ASP A 187 -2.80 10.12 2.34
N ALA A 188 -1.75 10.89 2.61
CA ALA A 188 -1.77 12.33 2.37
C ALA A 188 -1.96 12.68 0.88
N ALA A 189 -1.68 11.75 -0.04
CA ALA A 189 -2.07 11.91 -1.44
C ALA A 189 -3.57 12.19 -1.60
N TRP A 190 -4.40 11.60 -0.73
CA TRP A 190 -5.86 11.71 -0.74
C TRP A 190 -6.39 12.79 0.19
N TYR A 191 -5.67 13.09 1.27
CA TYR A 191 -6.17 13.92 2.38
C TYR A 191 -5.46 15.26 2.60
N ASP A 192 -4.37 15.55 1.89
CA ASP A 192 -3.61 16.78 2.06
C ASP A 192 -3.47 17.53 0.73
N ASP A 193 -4.14 18.68 0.62
CA ASP A 193 -4.08 19.54 -0.55
C ASP A 193 -2.69 20.11 -0.86
N THR A 194 -1.76 20.06 0.10
CA THR A 194 -0.38 20.50 -0.07
C THR A 194 0.55 19.42 -0.61
N GLN A 195 0.13 18.15 -0.63
CA GLN A 195 0.95 17.06 -1.16
C GLN A 195 1.10 17.16 -2.69
N PRO A 196 2.34 17.24 -3.23
CA PRO A 196 2.57 17.28 -4.67
C PRO A 196 2.17 16.00 -5.39
N PHE A 197 2.22 14.86 -4.68
CA PHE A 197 1.73 13.59 -5.17
C PHE A 197 0.24 13.49 -4.86
N GLY A 198 -0.61 13.75 -5.85
CA GLY A 198 -2.07 13.70 -5.70
C GLY A 198 -2.74 12.44 -6.24
N PRO A 199 -4.08 12.37 -6.15
CA PRO A 199 -4.90 11.25 -6.57
C PRO A 199 -4.75 10.88 -8.06
N ALA A 200 -4.59 11.88 -8.94
CA ALA A 200 -4.38 11.67 -10.37
C ALA A 200 -3.16 10.77 -10.64
N HIS A 201 -2.05 11.01 -9.94
CA HIS A 201 -0.85 10.18 -10.06
C HIS A 201 -1.10 8.72 -9.67
N ALA A 202 -1.91 8.46 -8.64
CA ALA A 202 -2.26 7.11 -8.18
C ALA A 202 -3.03 6.29 -9.23
N VAL A 203 -3.73 6.96 -10.14
CA VAL A 203 -4.60 6.31 -11.14
C VAL A 203 -4.02 6.35 -12.56
N GLU A 204 -3.16 7.31 -12.87
CA GLU A 204 -2.56 7.47 -14.21
C GLU A 204 -1.27 6.68 -14.40
N HIS A 205 -0.58 6.32 -13.31
CA HIS A 205 0.67 5.57 -13.36
C HIS A 205 0.50 4.15 -12.80
N GLY A 206 1.11 3.19 -13.50
CA GLY A 206 1.06 1.76 -13.14
C GLY A 206 -0.26 1.08 -13.49
N ASP A 207 -0.31 -0.23 -13.28
CA ASP A 207 -1.42 -1.08 -13.74
C ASP A 207 -2.62 -1.10 -12.80
N GLU A 208 -2.38 -0.88 -11.50
CA GLU A 208 -3.40 -0.88 -10.46
C GLU A 208 -3.23 0.34 -9.54
N THR A 209 -4.32 0.80 -8.94
CA THR A 209 -4.25 1.85 -7.93
C THR A 209 -3.94 1.24 -6.57
N ILE A 210 -2.81 1.63 -5.99
CA ILE A 210 -2.37 1.16 -4.68
C ILE A 210 -2.98 2.04 -3.57
N VAL A 211 -3.44 1.38 -2.50
CA VAL A 211 -3.96 2.03 -1.30
C VAL A 211 -3.33 1.42 -0.05
N HIS A 212 -2.87 2.28 0.85
CA HIS A 212 -2.45 1.93 2.21
C HIS A 212 -3.44 2.53 3.21
N SER A 213 -4.07 1.68 4.03
CA SER A 213 -5.11 2.09 4.97
C SER A 213 -4.66 1.92 6.42
N TRP A 214 -4.33 3.04 7.06
CA TRP A 214 -3.93 3.11 8.45
C TRP A 214 -4.87 3.98 9.27
N VAL A 215 -5.59 3.39 10.24
CA VAL A 215 -6.62 4.11 11.01
C VAL A 215 -6.06 5.07 12.08
N PHE A 216 -4.74 5.06 12.32
CA PHE A 216 -4.08 6.04 13.19
C PHE A 216 -3.98 7.45 12.56
N ASN A 217 -4.38 7.61 11.30
CA ASN A 217 -4.42 8.88 10.56
C ASN A 217 -5.49 9.89 11.05
N GLY A 218 -6.19 9.57 12.15
CA GLY A 218 -7.30 10.37 12.68
C GLY A 218 -8.64 9.64 12.63
N ALA A 219 -8.77 8.56 11.84
CA ALA A 219 -10.00 7.78 11.76
C ALA A 219 -10.37 7.16 13.11
N ALA A 220 -9.47 6.38 13.72
CA ALA A 220 -9.72 5.73 15.01
C ALA A 220 -9.85 6.73 16.16
N GLN A 221 -9.14 7.86 16.11
CA GLN A 221 -9.28 8.91 17.11
C GLN A 221 -10.65 9.62 17.02
N THR A 222 -11.22 9.73 15.81
CA THR A 222 -12.53 10.36 15.59
C THR A 222 -13.69 9.40 15.87
N HIS A 223 -13.56 8.14 15.45
CA HIS A 223 -14.67 7.19 15.42
C HIS A 223 -14.55 6.07 16.47
N GLY A 224 -13.41 6.00 17.18
CA GLY A 224 -13.05 4.90 18.08
C GLY A 224 -12.41 3.72 17.31
N GLY A 225 -11.49 2.97 17.94
CA GLY A 225 -10.76 1.88 17.28
C GLY A 225 -11.63 0.83 16.59
N MET A 226 -12.78 0.49 17.19
CA MET A 226 -13.78 -0.43 16.64
C MET A 226 -15.01 0.25 16.04
N GLY A 227 -15.02 1.60 15.96
CA GLY A 227 -16.13 2.33 15.36
C GLY A 227 -16.27 2.08 13.87
N ALA A 228 -17.46 2.34 13.32
CA ALA A 228 -17.76 2.14 11.90
C ALA A 228 -16.76 2.88 10.99
N GLY A 229 -16.35 4.09 11.37
CA GLY A 229 -15.34 4.85 10.64
C GLY A 229 -13.92 4.26 10.68
N SER A 230 -13.62 3.34 11.58
CA SER A 230 -12.30 2.68 11.64
C SER A 230 -12.32 1.38 10.85
N VAL A 231 -13.28 0.50 11.13
CA VAL A 231 -13.39 -0.81 10.44
C VAL A 231 -13.79 -0.70 8.97
N ARG A 232 -14.36 0.45 8.54
CA ARG A 232 -14.65 0.73 7.12
C ARG A 232 -13.63 1.63 6.44
N HIS A 233 -12.57 2.05 7.12
CA HIS A 233 -11.63 3.03 6.54
C HIS A 233 -10.98 2.52 5.24
N ALA A 234 -10.58 1.26 5.22
CA ALA A 234 -10.02 0.65 4.01
C ALA A 234 -11.04 0.60 2.85
N GLU A 235 -12.32 0.34 3.16
CA GLU A 235 -13.41 0.34 2.17
C GLU A 235 -13.61 1.76 1.61
N TYR A 236 -13.68 2.75 2.49
CA TYR A 236 -13.78 4.16 2.12
C TYR A 236 -12.62 4.58 1.22
N LEU A 237 -11.38 4.29 1.61
CA LEU A 237 -10.20 4.74 0.89
C LEU A 237 -10.08 4.08 -0.50
N CYS A 238 -10.47 2.80 -0.62
CA CYS A 238 -10.58 2.15 -1.93
C CYS A 238 -11.64 2.81 -2.83
N ARG A 239 -12.82 3.16 -2.27
CA ARG A 239 -13.87 3.89 -3.00
C ARG A 239 -13.45 5.30 -3.37
N LEU A 240 -12.71 5.98 -2.50
CA LEU A 240 -12.17 7.31 -2.75
C LEU A 240 -11.14 7.25 -3.88
N ALA A 241 -10.23 6.28 -3.84
CA ALA A 241 -9.23 6.08 -4.89
C ALA A 241 -9.88 5.85 -6.27
N ALA A 242 -10.92 5.02 -6.32
CA ALA A 242 -11.66 4.74 -7.55
C ALA A 242 -12.40 5.96 -8.14
N ALA A 243 -12.63 7.03 -7.38
CA ALA A 243 -13.26 8.25 -7.90
C ALA A 243 -12.44 8.92 -9.01
N TRP A 244 -11.10 8.76 -8.98
CA TRP A 244 -10.21 9.30 -9.98
C TRP A 244 -10.07 8.41 -11.23
N HIS A 245 -10.56 7.17 -11.21
CA HIS A 245 -10.49 6.29 -12.38
C HIS A 245 -11.22 6.89 -13.59
N THR A 246 -10.59 6.76 -14.76
CA THR A 246 -11.19 7.05 -16.07
C THR A 246 -11.63 5.77 -16.78
N ASP A 247 -11.11 4.62 -16.32
CA ASP A 247 -11.51 3.28 -16.73
C ASP A 247 -12.18 2.58 -15.54
N ALA A 248 -13.46 2.23 -15.70
CA ALA A 248 -14.25 1.56 -14.66
C ALA A 248 -13.73 0.16 -14.31
N THR A 249 -12.84 -0.41 -15.13
CA THR A 249 -12.24 -1.73 -14.91
C THR A 249 -10.88 -1.69 -14.24
N ARG A 250 -10.32 -0.50 -13.98
CA ARG A 250 -9.02 -0.36 -13.32
C ARG A 250 -9.08 -0.96 -11.89
N PRO A 251 -8.22 -1.93 -11.56
CA PRO A 251 -8.25 -2.52 -10.24
C PRO A 251 -7.68 -1.60 -9.15
N VAL A 252 -8.14 -1.82 -7.92
CA VAL A 252 -7.58 -1.25 -6.69
C VAL A 252 -6.94 -2.38 -5.89
N TRP A 253 -5.71 -2.17 -5.43
CA TRP A 253 -5.03 -3.07 -4.52
C TRP A 253 -4.85 -2.41 -3.16
N LEU A 254 -5.49 -2.98 -2.14
CA LEU A 254 -5.22 -2.67 -0.74
C LEU A 254 -3.88 -3.30 -0.33
N GLN A 255 -2.78 -2.64 -0.69
CA GLN A 255 -1.41 -3.16 -0.52
C GLN A 255 -0.91 -3.06 0.93
N GLU A 256 -1.52 -2.20 1.74
CA GLU A 256 -1.32 -2.21 3.19
C GLU A 256 -2.63 -1.96 3.95
N VAL A 257 -2.84 -2.79 4.96
CA VAL A 257 -3.85 -2.60 6.00
C VAL A 257 -3.40 -3.37 7.24
N GLY A 258 -3.55 -2.78 8.42
CA GLY A 258 -3.17 -3.39 9.68
C GLY A 258 -4.04 -2.91 10.85
N ALA A 259 -3.85 -3.52 12.02
CA ALA A 259 -4.54 -3.18 13.26
C ALA A 259 -3.57 -2.51 14.25
N PRO A 260 -3.33 -1.19 14.12
CA PRO A 260 -2.29 -0.51 14.89
C PRO A 260 -2.67 -0.37 16.37
N THR A 261 -1.83 -0.92 17.25
CA THR A 261 -2.14 -1.10 18.68
C THR A 261 -2.21 0.20 19.49
N ASN A 262 -1.72 1.31 18.94
CA ASN A 262 -1.85 2.64 19.54
C ASN A 262 -3.28 3.21 19.48
N VAL A 263 -4.15 2.70 18.58
CA VAL A 263 -5.53 3.19 18.40
C VAL A 263 -6.57 2.08 18.31
N VAL A 264 -6.17 0.82 18.11
CA VAL A 264 -7.00 -0.39 18.21
C VAL A 264 -6.44 -1.22 19.36
N ALA A 265 -7.25 -1.59 20.36
CA ALA A 265 -6.76 -2.41 21.45
C ALA A 265 -6.30 -3.79 20.93
N GLU A 266 -5.23 -4.36 21.51
CA GLU A 266 -4.71 -5.68 21.09
C GLU A 266 -5.79 -6.77 21.13
N ALA A 267 -6.66 -6.75 22.15
CA ALA A 267 -7.78 -7.68 22.28
C ALA A 267 -8.84 -7.52 21.17
N ASP A 268 -8.96 -6.34 20.57
CA ASP A 268 -9.91 -6.03 19.51
C ASP A 268 -9.31 -6.26 18.11
N ALA A 269 -7.99 -6.43 17.98
CA ALA A 269 -7.31 -6.56 16.69
C ALA A 269 -7.86 -7.70 15.80
N PRO A 270 -8.22 -8.89 16.33
CA PRO A 270 -8.87 -9.92 15.52
C PRO A 270 -10.23 -9.46 14.94
N ASP A 271 -11.06 -8.81 15.74
CA ASP A 271 -12.40 -8.38 15.31
C ASP A 271 -12.32 -7.17 14.37
N PHE A 272 -11.37 -6.25 14.60
CA PHE A 272 -11.04 -5.17 13.68
C PHE A 272 -10.64 -5.71 12.31
N LEU A 273 -9.75 -6.70 12.29
CA LEU A 273 -9.28 -7.37 11.08
C LEU A 273 -10.43 -7.99 10.33
N GLU A 274 -11.25 -8.82 11.01
CA GLU A 274 -12.36 -9.51 10.37
C GLU A 274 -13.36 -8.53 9.77
N ALA A 275 -13.76 -7.51 10.53
CA ALA A 275 -14.68 -6.48 10.07
C ALA A 275 -14.12 -5.75 8.84
N THR A 276 -12.85 -5.32 8.90
CA THR A 276 -12.18 -4.62 7.80
C THR A 276 -12.14 -5.46 6.53
N LEU A 277 -11.70 -6.72 6.62
CA LEU A 277 -11.63 -7.62 5.46
C LEU A 277 -13.02 -7.86 4.84
N ARG A 278 -14.05 -8.03 5.67
CA ARG A 278 -15.43 -8.23 5.19
C ARG A 278 -16.02 -7.01 4.50
N HIS A 279 -15.63 -5.80 4.92
CA HIS A 279 -16.05 -4.58 4.26
C HIS A 279 -15.39 -4.44 2.88
N VAL A 280 -14.07 -4.58 2.81
CA VAL A 280 -13.35 -4.41 1.53
C VAL A 280 -13.65 -5.52 0.54
N ALA A 281 -13.92 -6.75 0.98
CA ALA A 281 -14.29 -7.87 0.11
C ALA A 281 -15.58 -7.66 -0.70
N ARG A 282 -16.37 -6.62 -0.38
CA ARG A 282 -17.58 -6.24 -1.12
C ARG A 282 -17.28 -5.37 -2.35
N ILE A 283 -16.06 -4.85 -2.48
CA ILE A 283 -15.65 -3.94 -3.56
C ILE A 283 -15.35 -4.75 -4.83
N PRO A 284 -16.10 -4.55 -5.94
CA PRO A 284 -15.88 -5.28 -7.18
C PRO A 284 -14.50 -5.09 -7.80
N GLU A 285 -13.93 -3.89 -7.68
CA GLU A 285 -12.65 -3.49 -8.29
C GLU A 285 -11.42 -3.97 -7.50
N LEU A 286 -11.60 -4.61 -6.34
CA LEU A 286 -10.50 -4.98 -5.46
C LEU A 286 -9.72 -6.20 -5.99
N SER A 287 -8.50 -5.98 -6.46
CA SER A 287 -7.63 -7.03 -6.99
C SER A 287 -7.06 -7.91 -5.88
N GLY A 288 -6.70 -7.31 -4.74
CA GLY A 288 -6.12 -8.02 -3.61
C GLY A 288 -6.02 -7.22 -2.32
N ILE A 289 -5.73 -7.94 -1.24
CA ILE A 289 -5.48 -7.41 0.10
C ILE A 289 -4.13 -7.96 0.57
N THR A 290 -3.25 -7.08 1.03
CA THR A 290 -1.95 -7.46 1.59
C THR A 290 -1.85 -6.90 3.01
N TRP A 291 -1.93 -7.79 4.00
CA TRP A 291 -1.92 -7.41 5.41
C TRP A 291 -0.55 -6.93 5.85
N TRP A 292 -0.48 -5.85 6.62
CA TRP A 292 0.72 -5.42 7.31
C TRP A 292 0.67 -5.88 8.77
N CYS A 293 1.52 -6.81 9.21
CA CYS A 293 2.60 -7.51 8.47
C CYS A 293 2.70 -9.00 8.85
N SER A 294 3.67 -9.73 8.30
CA SER A 294 3.84 -11.16 8.59
C SER A 294 4.28 -11.43 10.03
N HIS A 295 5.42 -10.86 10.44
CA HIS A 295 6.05 -11.13 11.74
C HIS A 295 6.18 -9.86 12.58
N ASP A 296 5.99 -10.01 13.89
CA ASP A 296 6.30 -8.99 14.89
C ASP A 296 7.78 -8.60 14.82
N VAL A 297 8.08 -7.34 15.13
CA VAL A 297 9.47 -6.87 15.25
C VAL A 297 10.04 -7.36 16.60
N SER A 298 11.27 -7.88 16.60
CA SER A 298 11.95 -8.22 17.86
C SER A 298 12.15 -6.97 18.72
N ARG A 299 11.85 -7.08 20.01
CA ARG A 299 12.09 -6.03 21.02
C ARG A 299 13.58 -5.74 21.28
N ASP A 300 14.48 -6.56 20.71
CA ASP A 300 15.92 -6.29 20.70
C ASP A 300 16.30 -5.15 19.73
N LEU A 301 15.45 -4.90 18.73
CA LEU A 301 15.55 -3.73 17.87
C LEU A 301 14.85 -2.56 18.57
N LEU A 302 15.44 -1.37 18.49
CA LEU A 302 15.00 -0.21 19.26
C LEU A 302 14.49 0.90 18.34
N ASP A 303 13.94 1.96 18.95
CA ASP A 303 13.52 3.22 18.30
C ASP A 303 12.35 3.14 17.31
N PHE A 304 11.68 1.99 17.20
CA PHE A 304 10.37 1.91 16.55
C PHE A 304 9.29 2.63 17.39
N PRO A 305 8.29 3.26 16.75
CA PRO A 305 7.02 3.53 17.40
C PRO A 305 6.48 2.25 18.03
N GLU A 306 6.00 2.34 19.27
CA GLU A 306 5.62 1.17 20.08
C GLU A 306 4.64 0.21 19.36
N LEU A 307 3.76 0.74 18.51
CA LEU A 307 2.80 -0.05 17.77
C LEU A 307 3.44 -1.06 16.80
N GLU A 308 4.60 -0.73 16.23
CA GLU A 308 5.23 -1.50 15.14
C GLU A 308 5.70 -2.88 15.61
N TYR A 309 5.99 -3.04 16.90
CA TYR A 309 6.43 -4.32 17.45
C TYR A 309 5.36 -5.40 17.36
N ASP A 310 4.08 -5.03 17.42
CA ASP A 310 2.99 -5.96 17.63
C ASP A 310 2.03 -6.06 16.41
N LEU A 311 2.43 -5.55 15.24
CA LEU A 311 1.64 -5.56 13.99
C LEU A 311 1.59 -6.92 13.27
N GLY A 312 2.52 -7.83 13.60
CA GLY A 312 2.63 -9.12 12.93
C GLY A 312 1.42 -10.01 13.14
N LEU A 313 1.13 -10.87 12.16
CA LEU A 313 0.21 -12.00 12.32
C LEU A 313 0.86 -13.16 13.07
N ILE A 314 2.18 -13.21 13.07
CA ILE A 314 3.04 -14.21 13.68
C ILE A 314 4.00 -13.46 14.61
N THR A 315 4.27 -13.99 15.80
CA THR A 315 5.29 -13.42 16.69
C THR A 315 6.70 -13.58 16.10
N SER A 316 7.67 -12.82 16.61
CA SER A 316 9.07 -12.88 16.15
C SER A 316 9.74 -14.25 16.40
N ASP A 317 9.19 -15.08 17.29
CA ASP A 317 9.63 -16.47 17.54
C ASP A 317 8.84 -17.52 16.73
N GLY A 318 7.95 -17.10 15.82
CA GLY A 318 7.28 -17.97 14.85
C GLY A 318 5.93 -18.54 15.29
N ARG A 319 5.33 -18.06 16.39
CA ARG A 319 4.00 -18.49 16.83
C ARG A 319 2.91 -17.63 16.19
N VAL A 320 1.93 -18.28 15.55
CA VAL A 320 0.75 -17.59 15.01
C VAL A 320 -0.04 -16.93 16.15
N LYS A 321 -0.40 -15.66 15.99
CA LYS A 321 -1.20 -14.88 16.96
C LYS A 321 -2.70 -15.11 16.76
N PRO A 322 -3.56 -14.79 17.74
CA PRO A 322 -5.01 -14.81 17.54
C PRO A 322 -5.46 -13.99 16.31
N THR A 323 -4.80 -12.87 16.03
CA THR A 323 -5.02 -12.07 14.82
C THR A 323 -4.63 -12.82 13.54
N GLY A 324 -3.55 -13.59 13.55
CA GLY A 324 -3.13 -14.47 12.45
C GLY A 324 -4.09 -15.63 12.21
N GLU A 325 -4.55 -16.29 13.27
CA GLU A 325 -5.58 -17.35 13.18
C GLU A 325 -6.89 -16.78 12.62
N ARG A 326 -7.30 -15.61 13.10
CA ARG A 326 -8.48 -14.89 12.60
C ARG A 326 -8.34 -14.51 11.14
N PHE A 327 -7.16 -14.04 10.73
CA PHE A 327 -6.87 -13.72 9.33
C PHE A 327 -7.04 -14.95 8.44
N ALA A 328 -6.38 -16.06 8.76
CA ALA A 328 -6.49 -17.31 8.01
C ALA A 328 -7.94 -17.81 7.90
N ALA A 329 -8.69 -17.81 9.01
CA ALA A 329 -10.10 -18.21 9.02
C ALA A 329 -10.98 -17.26 8.17
N THR A 330 -10.73 -15.95 8.24
CA THR A 330 -11.50 -14.94 7.51
C THR A 330 -11.27 -15.04 6.00
N ILE A 331 -10.03 -15.18 5.54
CA ILE A 331 -9.75 -15.31 4.10
C ILE A 331 -10.31 -16.62 3.54
N GLU A 332 -10.30 -17.72 4.31
CA GLU A 332 -10.90 -18.99 3.90
C GLU A 332 -12.40 -18.85 3.71
N GLN A 333 -13.08 -18.16 4.62
CA GLN A 333 -14.52 -17.88 4.52
C GLN A 333 -14.83 -16.97 3.33
N ILE A 334 -14.03 -15.91 3.12
CA ILE A 334 -14.23 -14.98 2.00
C ILE A 334 -14.04 -15.68 0.66
N ARG A 335 -13.11 -16.63 0.54
CA ARG A 335 -12.93 -17.40 -0.71
C ARG A 335 -14.08 -18.36 -1.01
N LYS A 336 -14.84 -18.80 -0.01
CA LYS A 336 -15.96 -19.77 -0.18
C LYS A 336 -17.25 -19.14 -0.68
N GLN A 337 -17.40 -17.82 -0.62
CA GLN A 337 -18.64 -17.12 -0.95
C GLN A 337 -18.37 -15.89 -1.82
N SER A 338 -19.29 -15.57 -2.72
CA SER A 338 -19.23 -14.27 -3.40
C SER A 338 -19.68 -13.18 -2.43
N HIS A 339 -18.83 -12.18 -2.24
CA HIS A 339 -19.09 -11.07 -1.33
C HIS A 339 -19.33 -9.74 -2.05
N THR A 340 -19.11 -9.68 -3.36
CA THR A 340 -19.31 -8.45 -4.13
C THR A 340 -20.77 -8.03 -4.12
N VAL A 341 -20.99 -6.74 -3.86
CA VAL A 341 -22.32 -6.14 -3.85
C VAL A 341 -22.33 -5.04 -4.89
N GLU A 342 -23.29 -5.09 -5.82
CA GLU A 342 -23.52 -3.97 -6.72
C GLU A 342 -23.89 -2.72 -5.91
N GLN A 343 -23.24 -1.60 -6.20
CA GLN A 343 -23.45 -0.33 -5.52
C GLN A 343 -23.86 0.73 -6.53
N SER A 344 -25.17 0.91 -6.71
CA SER A 344 -25.70 1.85 -7.70
C SER A 344 -25.72 3.31 -7.23
N THR A 345 -25.50 3.53 -5.93
CA THR A 345 -25.47 4.86 -5.32
C THR A 345 -24.03 5.36 -5.23
N ALA A 346 -23.80 6.61 -5.64
CA ALA A 346 -22.53 7.30 -5.44
C ALA A 346 -22.70 8.62 -4.68
N LEU A 347 -21.74 8.91 -3.79
CA LEU A 347 -21.59 10.18 -3.11
C LEU A 347 -20.67 11.10 -3.93
N ILE A 348 -21.11 12.34 -4.17
CA ILE A 348 -20.35 13.33 -4.94
C ILE A 348 -19.32 14.03 -4.03
N LEU A 349 -18.04 13.87 -4.34
CA LEU A 349 -16.96 14.71 -3.81
C LEU A 349 -16.77 15.92 -4.72
N ASP A 350 -16.90 17.13 -4.18
CA ASP A 350 -16.68 18.36 -4.96
C ASP A 350 -15.20 18.67 -5.10
N ASP A 351 -14.60 18.20 -6.20
CA ASP A 351 -13.21 18.44 -6.57
C ASP A 351 -12.99 19.78 -7.29
N THR A 352 -14.04 20.60 -7.45
CA THR A 352 -13.96 21.90 -8.14
C THR A 352 -13.61 23.05 -7.21
N VAL A 353 -13.58 22.80 -5.91
CA VAL A 353 -13.27 23.79 -4.87
C VAL A 353 -11.91 23.53 -4.21
N PRO A 354 -11.17 24.56 -3.78
CA PRO A 354 -9.93 24.37 -3.04
C PRO A 354 -10.17 23.60 -1.73
N GLY A 355 -9.22 22.76 -1.32
CA GLY A 355 -9.30 22.03 -0.05
C GLY A 355 -10.09 20.71 -0.11
N TYR A 356 -10.44 20.23 -1.30
CA TYR A 356 -11.29 19.05 -1.46
C TYR A 356 -10.63 17.78 -0.93
N ARG A 357 -9.29 17.66 -0.98
CA ARG A 357 -8.58 16.49 -0.43
C ARG A 357 -8.72 16.48 1.08
N ALA A 358 -8.40 17.58 1.73
CA ALA A 358 -8.57 17.74 3.17
C ALA A 358 -10.02 17.57 3.62
N ALA A 359 -11.00 17.97 2.80
CA ALA A 359 -12.43 17.78 3.06
C ALA A 359 -12.88 16.31 2.98
N SER A 360 -12.15 15.46 2.28
CA SER A 360 -12.39 14.01 2.19
C SER A 360 -11.74 13.20 3.34
N GLY A 361 -11.02 13.86 4.26
CA GLY A 361 -10.36 13.19 5.39
C GLY A 361 -11.31 12.54 6.39
N PRO A 362 -10.84 11.56 7.18
CA PRO A 362 -11.69 10.72 8.03
C PRO A 362 -12.39 11.47 9.18
N SER A 363 -11.92 12.67 9.53
CA SER A 363 -12.52 13.53 10.55
C SER A 363 -13.56 14.53 10.01
N ARG A 364 -13.83 14.49 8.70
CA ARG A 364 -14.65 15.50 7.98
C ARG A 364 -16.06 15.02 7.67
N GLU A 365 -16.88 15.97 7.24
CA GLU A 365 -18.30 15.74 6.96
C GLU A 365 -18.54 14.83 5.76
N PHE A 366 -17.68 14.90 4.73
CA PHE A 366 -17.78 14.01 3.59
C PHE A 366 -17.67 12.54 4.02
N TYR A 367 -16.70 12.21 4.89
CA TYR A 367 -16.53 10.86 5.44
C TYR A 367 -17.73 10.41 6.26
N ARG A 368 -18.30 11.30 7.10
CA ARG A 368 -19.51 11.00 7.88
C ARG A 368 -20.72 10.73 6.98
N SER A 369 -20.92 11.56 5.97
CA SER A 369 -21.98 11.36 4.97
C SER A 369 -21.81 10.03 4.22
N TRP A 370 -20.58 9.63 3.92
CA TRP A 370 -20.29 8.33 3.32
C TRP A 370 -20.66 7.18 4.26
N LEU A 371 -20.32 7.27 5.55
CA LEU A 371 -20.69 6.26 6.56
C LEU A 371 -22.20 6.16 6.76
N ASP A 372 -22.92 7.28 6.81
CA ASP A 372 -24.37 7.28 6.96
C ASP A 372 -25.06 6.56 5.79
N LEU A 373 -24.58 6.80 4.57
CA LEU A 373 -25.08 6.13 3.36
C LEU A 373 -24.71 4.65 3.34
N ALA A 374 -23.53 4.29 3.87
CA ALA A 374 -23.10 2.90 3.96
C ALA A 374 -23.99 2.09 4.92
N GLY A 375 -24.37 2.67 6.07
CA GLY A 375 -25.15 1.98 7.11
C GLY A 375 -24.59 0.59 7.44
N ASP A 376 -25.44 -0.43 7.39
CA ASP A 376 -25.04 -1.84 7.56
C ASP A 376 -24.63 -2.52 6.22
N GLY A 377 -24.86 -1.83 5.09
CA GLY A 377 -24.66 -2.33 3.73
C GLY A 377 -23.23 -2.20 3.21
N ALA A 378 -23.03 -2.30 1.89
CA ALA A 378 -21.78 -1.89 1.28
C ALA A 378 -21.73 -0.34 1.19
N GLY A 379 -20.54 0.23 1.31
CA GLY A 379 -20.36 1.67 1.21
C GLY A 379 -20.63 2.19 -0.21
N PRO A 380 -21.20 3.39 -0.35
CA PRO A 380 -21.51 3.94 -1.66
C PRO A 380 -20.23 4.15 -2.47
N GLN A 381 -20.38 4.17 -3.78
CA GLN A 381 -19.30 4.62 -4.66
C GLN A 381 -19.00 6.11 -4.41
N ILE A 382 -17.82 6.57 -4.83
CA ILE A 382 -17.50 8.01 -4.85
C ILE A 382 -17.30 8.46 -6.30
N VAL A 383 -17.87 9.61 -6.63
CA VAL A 383 -17.75 10.27 -7.93
C VAL A 383 -17.32 11.71 -7.71
N LEU A 384 -16.38 12.18 -8.52
CA LEU A 384 -15.96 13.58 -8.50
C LEU A 384 -17.02 14.46 -9.15
N ALA A 385 -17.27 15.67 -8.62
CA ALA A 385 -18.23 16.60 -9.19
C ALA A 385 -17.91 16.95 -10.65
N SER A 386 -16.63 17.04 -11.00
CA SER A 386 -16.15 17.21 -12.38
C SER A 386 -16.54 16.06 -13.32
N LYS A 387 -16.81 14.86 -12.80
CA LYS A 387 -17.21 13.65 -13.54
C LYS A 387 -18.68 13.27 -13.37
N ALA A 388 -19.46 14.02 -12.58
CA ALA A 388 -20.85 13.69 -12.30
C ALA A 388 -21.78 13.78 -13.54
N GLY A 389 -21.33 14.43 -14.62
CA GLY A 389 -22.02 14.50 -15.91
C GLY A 389 -21.58 13.44 -16.93
N ASP A 390 -20.58 12.61 -16.63
CA ASP A 390 -20.05 11.60 -17.56
C ASP A 390 -20.94 10.34 -17.56
N ALA A 391 -21.93 10.32 -18.45
CA ALA A 391 -22.89 9.23 -18.54
C ALA A 391 -22.26 7.87 -18.88
N GLU A 392 -21.15 7.85 -19.65
CA GLU A 392 -20.47 6.62 -20.03
C GLU A 392 -19.74 6.02 -18.82
N LEU A 393 -18.98 6.84 -18.09
CA LEU A 393 -18.29 6.40 -16.87
C LEU A 393 -19.28 5.96 -15.79
N LEU A 394 -20.36 6.72 -15.56
CA LEU A 394 -21.38 6.36 -14.57
C LEU A 394 -22.06 5.03 -14.94
N SER A 395 -22.41 4.84 -16.21
CA SER A 395 -23.00 3.58 -16.69
C SER A 395 -22.02 2.42 -16.57
N ALA A 396 -20.74 2.61 -16.91
CA ALA A 396 -19.71 1.57 -16.81
C ALA A 396 -19.47 1.14 -15.35
N ARG A 397 -19.66 2.05 -14.39
CA ARG A 397 -19.59 1.79 -12.95
C ARG A 397 -20.93 1.33 -12.34
N GLY A 398 -21.99 1.20 -13.14
CA GLY A 398 -23.31 0.81 -12.66
C GLY A 398 -24.00 1.84 -11.74
N ILE A 399 -23.61 3.11 -11.80
CA ILE A 399 -24.13 4.18 -10.96
C ILE A 399 -25.43 4.72 -11.56
N THR A 400 -26.54 4.59 -10.83
CA THR A 400 -27.86 5.10 -11.24
C THR A 400 -28.37 6.21 -10.33
N GLU A 401 -27.71 6.46 -9.20
CA GLU A 401 -28.13 7.42 -8.20
C GLU A 401 -26.94 8.22 -7.68
N LEU A 402 -27.03 9.54 -7.77
CA LEU A 402 -26.04 10.46 -7.22
C LEU A 402 -26.59 11.16 -5.99
N ARG A 403 -25.81 11.16 -4.91
CA ARG A 403 -26.11 11.84 -3.65
C ARG A 403 -25.05 12.89 -3.37
N ARG A 404 -25.46 13.98 -2.71
CA ARG A 404 -24.54 15.00 -2.17
C ARG A 404 -24.34 14.76 -0.67
N PRO A 405 -23.21 15.18 -0.09
CA PRO A 405 -23.02 15.14 1.36
C PRO A 405 -24.15 15.86 2.09
N LEU A 406 -24.50 15.38 3.28
CA LEU A 406 -25.50 16.03 4.12
C LEU A 406 -24.94 17.37 4.61
N GLU A 407 -25.69 18.44 4.43
CA GLU A 407 -25.42 19.70 5.11
C GLU A 407 -25.83 19.55 6.58
N ARG A 408 -24.88 19.36 7.47
CA ARG A 408 -25.12 19.36 8.92
C ARG A 408 -24.93 20.79 9.47
N PRO A 409 -25.87 21.29 10.30
CA PRO A 409 -25.80 22.64 10.86
C PRO A 409 -24.67 22.84 11.87
#